data_AF-A0A6B8RMS2-F1
#
_entry.id   AF-A0A6B8RMS2-F1
#
_cell.length_a   1.000
_cell.length_b   1.000
_cell.length_c   1.000
_cell.angle_alpha   90.00
_cell.angle_beta   90.00
_cell.angle_gamma   90.00
#
_symmetry.space_group_name_H-M   'P 1'
#
loop_
_entity.id
_entity.type
_entity.pdbx_description
1 polymer ?
#
loop_
_entity_poly.entity_id
_entity_poly.type
_entity_poly.pdbx_seq_one_letter_code
_entity_poly.pdbx_strand_id
1 'polypeptide(L)'
;MFERDYIMRMLTSFTAVVARLMGLRKEMKHEQVFVVVNETLEKYYRLNSKMIQSLTDRNLLELLSSNGELDNEKAITVAYLLKAEGESYEALGSTDESYKRYLTALTLYTAAIQNDAVLEEIDILHEIDDLLIRLQSYQLPAPYLLQLFDYYNKIEQYDAAENKLFELVEAEPIIENAVTLDISLKGVKFYKKLLQLDDAELIAGGLPRSEVLDGLEQFKQKASITE
;
A
#
# COMPACT_ATOMS: atom_id res chain seq x y z
N MET A 1 -9.02 -15.73 27.88
CA MET A 1 -7.68 -15.66 28.50
C MET A 1 -6.58 -15.83 27.46
N PHE A 2 -6.68 -16.77 26.51
CA PHE A 2 -5.66 -17.00 25.47
C PHE A 2 -5.48 -15.87 24.43
N GLU A 3 -6.55 -15.26 23.90
CA GLU A 3 -6.41 -14.17 22.92
C GLU A 3 -5.76 -12.91 23.52
N ARG A 4 -6.17 -12.50 24.73
CA ARG A 4 -5.57 -11.35 25.42
C ARG A 4 -4.08 -11.54 25.73
N ASP A 5 -3.66 -12.75 26.11
CA ASP A 5 -2.25 -13.06 26.40
C ASP A 5 -1.40 -13.14 25.12
N TYR A 6 -2.00 -13.59 24.01
CA TYR A 6 -1.38 -13.62 22.69
C TYR A 6 -1.17 -12.20 22.15
N ILE A 7 -2.21 -11.35 22.19
CA ILE A 7 -2.15 -9.94 21.77
C ILE A 7 -1.10 -9.17 22.61
N MET A 8 -1.09 -9.33 23.94
CA MET A 8 -0.11 -8.64 24.80
C MET A 8 1.34 -9.09 24.57
N ARG A 9 1.58 -10.39 24.30
CA ARG A 9 2.93 -10.87 23.93
C ARG A 9 3.35 -10.39 22.55
N MET A 10 2.42 -10.31 21.60
CA MET A 10 2.70 -9.82 20.25
C MET A 10 3.04 -8.32 20.27
N LEU A 11 2.21 -7.48 20.92
CA LEU A 11 2.44 -6.04 21.09
C LEU A 11 3.78 -5.71 21.76
N THR A 12 4.11 -6.39 22.86
CA THR A 12 5.40 -6.21 23.56
C THR A 12 6.58 -6.62 22.67
N SER A 13 6.38 -7.64 21.83
CA SER A 13 7.43 -8.13 20.93
C SER A 13 7.60 -7.27 19.68
N PHE A 14 6.53 -6.68 19.16
CA PHE A 14 6.57 -5.86 17.97
C PHE A 14 7.30 -4.54 18.22
N THR A 15 6.97 -3.84 19.32
CA THR A 15 7.69 -2.63 19.76
C THR A 15 9.20 -2.89 19.92
N ALA A 16 9.57 -4.05 20.47
CA ALA A 16 10.97 -4.44 20.62
C ALA A 16 11.65 -4.70 19.26
N VAL A 17 10.93 -5.26 18.29
CA VAL A 17 11.41 -5.46 16.91
C VAL A 17 11.61 -4.12 16.21
N VAL A 18 10.65 -3.19 16.30
CA VAL A 18 10.76 -1.83 15.77
C VAL A 18 11.99 -1.13 16.33
N ALA A 19 12.15 -1.11 17.65
CA ALA A 19 13.31 -0.50 18.30
C ALA A 19 14.63 -1.14 17.87
N ARG A 20 14.67 -2.48 17.73
CA ARG A 20 15.86 -3.21 17.27
C ARG A 20 16.20 -2.84 15.82
N LEU A 21 15.23 -2.79 14.92
CA LEU A 21 15.44 -2.44 13.51
C LEU A 21 15.87 -0.98 13.34
N MET A 22 15.27 -0.05 14.09
CA MET A 22 15.70 1.36 14.12
C MET A 22 17.16 1.49 14.59
N GLY A 23 17.56 0.76 15.63
CA GLY A 23 18.94 0.74 16.11
C GLY A 23 19.92 0.22 15.05
N LEU A 24 19.59 -0.90 14.40
CA LEU A 24 20.43 -1.45 13.33
C LEU A 24 20.55 -0.52 12.13
N ARG A 25 19.46 0.16 11.74
CA ARG A 25 19.48 1.18 10.67
C ARG A 25 20.42 2.33 11.03
N LYS A 26 20.35 2.85 12.26
CA LYS A 26 21.23 3.91 12.75
C LYS A 26 22.71 3.51 12.77
N GLU A 27 22.99 2.24 13.06
CA GLU A 27 24.34 1.67 13.07
C GLU A 27 24.81 1.18 11.69
N MET A 28 24.00 1.34 10.63
CA MET A 28 24.26 0.86 9.26
C MET A 28 24.55 -0.66 9.18
N LYS A 29 23.94 -1.43 10.09
CA LYS A 29 24.12 -2.88 10.19
C LYS A 29 23.14 -3.63 9.29
N HIS A 30 23.19 -3.36 7.98
CA HIS A 30 22.25 -3.89 6.99
C HIS A 30 22.16 -5.42 6.97
N GLU A 31 23.28 -6.13 7.10
CA GLU A 31 23.26 -7.59 7.14
C GLU A 31 22.51 -8.16 8.36
N GLN A 32 22.57 -7.47 9.50
CA GLN A 32 21.87 -7.90 10.72
C GLN A 32 20.36 -7.70 10.60
N VAL A 33 19.91 -6.75 9.78
CA VAL A 33 18.48 -6.55 9.50
C VAL A 33 17.87 -7.83 8.92
N PHE A 34 18.54 -8.48 7.96
CA PHE A 34 18.06 -9.73 7.37
C PHE A 34 17.87 -10.85 8.41
N VAL A 35 18.76 -10.91 9.41
CA VAL A 35 18.67 -11.88 10.51
C VAL A 35 17.46 -11.56 11.37
N VAL A 36 17.30 -10.31 11.81
CA VAL A 36 16.17 -9.88 12.65
C VAL A 36 14.84 -10.09 11.95
N VAL A 37 14.74 -9.74 10.67
CA VAL A 37 13.54 -9.91 9.86
C VAL A 37 13.15 -11.39 9.80
N ASN A 38 14.06 -12.29 9.40
CA ASN A 38 13.73 -13.71 9.30
C ASN A 38 13.47 -14.37 10.66
N GLU A 39 14.22 -14.01 11.72
CA GLU A 39 13.94 -14.48 13.08
C GLU A 39 12.53 -14.09 13.53
N THR A 40 12.10 -12.86 13.23
CA THR A 40 10.78 -12.34 13.61
C THR A 40 9.68 -13.03 12.82
N LEU A 41 9.83 -13.14 11.49
CA LEU A 41 8.89 -13.82 10.62
C LEU A 41 8.68 -15.29 11.03
N GLU A 42 9.77 -16.00 11.31
CA GLU A 42 9.70 -17.42 11.67
C GLU A 42 9.06 -17.60 13.05
N LYS A 43 9.47 -16.82 14.04
CA LYS A 43 9.03 -16.97 15.43
C LYS A 43 7.55 -16.65 15.62
N TYR A 44 7.05 -15.59 14.99
CA TYR A 44 5.70 -15.09 15.26
C TYR A 44 4.69 -15.48 14.18
N TYR A 45 5.14 -15.66 12.93
CA TYR A 45 4.27 -15.90 11.78
C TYR A 45 4.51 -17.27 11.13
N ARG A 46 5.61 -17.97 11.49
CA ARG A 46 6.07 -19.21 10.82
C ARG A 46 6.28 -19.01 9.32
N LEU A 47 6.73 -17.81 8.96
CA LEU A 47 7.03 -17.40 7.60
C LEU A 47 8.52 -17.06 7.49
N ASN A 48 9.02 -16.96 6.27
CA ASN A 48 10.31 -16.35 5.97
C ASN A 48 10.18 -15.42 4.77
N SER A 49 11.12 -14.47 4.64
CA SER A 49 11.03 -13.45 3.59
C SER A 49 10.99 -14.06 2.19
N LYS A 50 11.79 -15.10 1.91
CA LYS A 50 11.81 -15.77 0.60
C LYS A 50 10.45 -16.38 0.23
N MET A 51 9.75 -16.99 1.18
CA MET A 51 8.41 -17.53 0.97
C MET A 51 7.43 -16.40 0.63
N ILE A 52 7.42 -15.32 1.41
CA ILE A 52 6.54 -14.16 1.19
C ILE A 52 6.73 -13.62 -0.23
N GLN A 53 7.98 -13.47 -0.66
CA GLN A 53 8.36 -12.91 -1.96
C GLN A 53 8.09 -13.86 -3.14
N SER A 54 7.75 -15.12 -2.88
CA SER A 54 7.34 -16.10 -3.90
C SER A 54 5.82 -16.12 -4.12
N LEU A 55 5.05 -15.47 -3.25
CA LEU A 55 3.59 -15.41 -3.34
C LEU A 55 3.15 -14.25 -4.23
N THR A 56 1.96 -14.41 -4.82
CA THR A 56 1.24 -13.27 -5.39
C THR A 56 0.65 -12.43 -4.25
N ASP A 57 0.40 -11.15 -4.52
CA ASP A 57 -0.23 -10.23 -3.56
C ASP A 57 -1.53 -10.81 -2.98
N ARG A 58 -2.38 -11.39 -3.84
CA ARG A 58 -3.61 -12.07 -3.41
C ARG A 58 -3.33 -13.22 -2.45
N ASN A 59 -2.42 -14.13 -2.79
CA ASN A 59 -2.12 -15.30 -1.96
C ASN A 59 -1.47 -14.88 -0.63
N LEU A 60 -0.69 -13.80 -0.62
CA LEU A 60 -0.12 -13.25 0.59
C LEU A 60 -1.20 -12.66 1.51
N LEU A 61 -2.14 -11.87 0.96
CA LEU A 61 -3.26 -11.35 1.73
C LEU A 61 -4.14 -12.48 2.28
N GLU A 62 -4.43 -13.51 1.48
CA GLU A 62 -5.17 -14.71 1.92
C GLU A 62 -4.42 -15.45 3.04
N LEU A 63 -3.09 -15.59 2.94
CA LEU A 63 -2.25 -16.23 3.96
C LEU A 63 -2.25 -15.45 5.29
N LEU A 64 -2.31 -14.13 5.23
CA LEU A 64 -2.36 -13.26 6.42
C LEU A 64 -3.79 -13.06 6.95
N SER A 65 -4.80 -13.62 6.29
CA SER A 65 -6.19 -13.51 6.70
C SER A 65 -6.57 -14.61 7.71
N SER A 66 -7.56 -14.33 8.55
CA SER A 66 -8.18 -15.28 9.47
C SER A 66 -9.69 -15.19 9.32
N ASN A 67 -10.37 -16.33 9.11
CA ASN A 67 -11.82 -16.39 8.86
C ASN A 67 -12.31 -15.52 7.68
N GLY A 68 -11.43 -15.26 6.69
CA GLY A 68 -11.77 -14.45 5.52
C GLY A 68 -11.54 -12.95 5.69
N GLU A 69 -11.10 -12.50 6.86
CA GLU A 69 -10.75 -11.10 7.14
C GLU A 69 -9.23 -10.95 7.29
N LEU A 70 -8.67 -9.87 6.77
CA LEU A 70 -7.24 -9.60 6.89
C LEU A 70 -6.87 -9.36 8.35
N ASP A 71 -5.84 -10.06 8.85
CA ASP A 71 -5.27 -9.73 10.14
C ASP A 71 -4.37 -8.50 9.98
N ASN A 72 -4.96 -7.32 10.24
CA ASN A 72 -4.34 -6.03 10.05
C ASN A 72 -3.02 -5.88 10.82
N GLU A 73 -2.95 -6.37 12.06
CA GLU A 73 -1.71 -6.29 12.87
C GLU A 73 -0.60 -7.12 12.23
N LYS A 74 -0.91 -8.33 11.75
CA LYS A 74 0.07 -9.16 11.02
C LYS A 74 0.49 -8.49 9.72
N ALA A 75 -0.46 -7.97 8.94
CA ALA A 75 -0.17 -7.30 7.67
C ALA A 75 0.77 -6.10 7.87
N ILE A 76 0.46 -5.23 8.83
CA ILE A 76 1.28 -4.05 9.17
C ILE A 76 2.67 -4.46 9.67
N THR A 77 2.75 -5.46 10.56
CA THR A 77 4.05 -5.94 11.06
C THR A 77 4.91 -6.50 9.93
N VAL A 78 4.34 -7.34 9.06
CA VAL A 78 5.07 -7.92 7.94
C VAL A 78 5.48 -6.82 6.95
N ALA A 79 4.62 -5.83 6.67
CA ALA A 79 4.96 -4.69 5.84
C ALA A 79 6.17 -3.92 6.37
N TYR A 80 6.20 -3.65 7.68
CA TYR A 80 7.31 -2.97 8.35
C TYR A 80 8.63 -3.74 8.23
N LEU A 81 8.59 -5.06 8.47
CA LEU A 81 9.75 -5.93 8.31
C LEU A 81 10.27 -5.94 6.88
N LEU A 82 9.38 -6.02 5.89
CA LEU A 82 9.75 -6.03 4.48
C LEU A 82 10.31 -4.69 4.02
N LYS A 83 9.76 -3.55 4.48
CA LYS A 83 10.33 -2.23 4.19
C LYS A 83 11.76 -2.14 4.74
N ALA A 84 11.99 -2.53 5.99
CA ALA A 84 13.34 -2.53 6.58
C ALA A 84 14.32 -3.45 5.83
N GLU A 85 13.82 -4.60 5.35
CA GLU A 85 14.60 -5.50 4.49
C GLU A 85 14.94 -4.86 3.14
N GLY A 86 13.97 -4.19 2.50
CA GLY A 86 14.14 -3.47 1.24
C GLY A 86 15.19 -2.37 1.35
N GLU A 87 15.14 -1.56 2.41
CA GLU A 87 16.15 -0.51 2.68
C GLU A 87 17.55 -1.08 2.85
N SER A 88 17.66 -2.28 3.44
CA SER A 88 18.94 -2.96 3.59
C SER A 88 19.45 -3.49 2.26
N TYR A 89 18.58 -4.01 1.38
CA TYR A 89 18.95 -4.37 0.02
C TYR A 89 19.38 -3.15 -0.80
N GLU A 90 18.65 -2.04 -0.71
CA GLU A 90 18.99 -0.78 -1.39
C GLU A 90 20.37 -0.27 -0.97
N ALA A 91 20.65 -0.21 0.34
CA ALA A 91 21.93 0.21 0.87
C ALA A 91 23.10 -0.68 0.43
N LEU A 92 22.82 -1.95 0.14
CA LEU A 92 23.79 -2.91 -0.39
C LEU A 92 23.82 -2.97 -1.93
N GLY A 93 23.10 -2.07 -2.62
CA GLY A 93 23.08 -1.96 -4.08
C GLY A 93 22.24 -3.02 -4.81
N SER A 94 21.42 -3.77 -4.08
CA SER A 94 20.51 -4.80 -4.64
C SER A 94 19.14 -4.21 -4.94
N THR A 95 19.06 -3.34 -5.95
CA THR A 95 17.86 -2.56 -6.29
C THR A 95 16.64 -3.42 -6.64
N ASP A 96 16.83 -4.53 -7.33
CA ASP A 96 15.71 -5.41 -7.73
C ASP A 96 15.07 -6.09 -6.52
N GLU A 97 15.88 -6.52 -5.55
CA GLU A 97 15.35 -7.10 -4.31
C GLU A 97 14.68 -6.02 -3.47
N SER A 98 15.29 -4.83 -3.36
CA SER A 98 14.66 -3.68 -2.69
C SER A 98 13.28 -3.37 -3.26
N TYR A 99 13.18 -3.27 -4.58
CA TYR A 99 11.94 -2.95 -5.29
C TYR A 99 10.82 -3.96 -4.97
N LYS A 100 11.12 -5.27 -5.03
CA LYS A 100 10.14 -6.32 -4.69
C LYS A 100 9.63 -6.17 -3.25
N ARG A 101 10.51 -5.89 -2.29
CA ARG A 101 10.14 -5.72 -0.88
C ARG A 101 9.26 -4.49 -0.67
N TYR A 102 9.58 -3.39 -1.35
CA TYR A 102 8.79 -2.17 -1.29
C TYR A 102 7.39 -2.35 -1.87
N LEU A 103 7.26 -3.03 -3.02
CA LEU A 103 5.95 -3.35 -3.58
C LEU A 103 5.11 -4.22 -2.62
N THR A 104 5.70 -5.28 -2.06
CA THR A 104 4.98 -6.13 -1.11
C THR A 104 4.58 -5.37 0.16
N ALA A 105 5.46 -4.53 0.70
CA ALA A 105 5.15 -3.70 1.85
C ALA A 105 4.01 -2.71 1.54
N LEU A 106 4.02 -2.09 0.36
CA LEU A 106 2.97 -1.19 -0.09
C LEU A 106 1.61 -1.91 -0.18
N THR A 107 1.57 -3.12 -0.75
CA THR A 107 0.37 -3.96 -0.79
C THR A 107 -0.21 -4.20 0.60
N LEU A 108 0.63 -4.55 1.56
CA LEU A 108 0.18 -4.87 2.91
C LEU A 108 -0.31 -3.64 3.68
N TYR A 109 0.41 -2.52 3.61
CA TYR A 109 -0.01 -1.28 4.28
C TYR A 109 -1.31 -0.73 3.70
N THR A 110 -1.43 -0.63 2.38
CA THR A 110 -2.65 -0.13 1.75
C THR A 110 -3.84 -1.05 2.00
N ALA A 111 -3.65 -2.38 1.99
CA ALA A 111 -4.70 -3.33 2.35
C ALA A 111 -5.17 -3.16 3.80
N ALA A 112 -4.25 -2.90 4.74
CA ALA A 112 -4.60 -2.63 6.12
C ALA A 112 -5.44 -1.34 6.26
N ILE A 113 -5.06 -0.26 5.57
CA ILE A 113 -5.84 1.00 5.54
C ILE A 113 -7.23 0.79 4.95
N GLN A 114 -7.38 -0.03 3.89
CA GLN A 114 -8.69 -0.36 3.34
C GLN A 114 -9.60 -1.07 4.35
N ASN A 115 -9.02 -1.83 5.29
CA ASN A 115 -9.72 -2.52 6.37
C ASN A 115 -9.77 -1.70 7.67
N ASP A 116 -9.66 -0.36 7.58
CA ASP A 116 -9.76 0.57 8.72
C ASP A 116 -8.80 0.25 9.87
N ALA A 117 -7.62 -0.30 9.54
CA ALA A 117 -6.61 -0.63 10.52
C ALA A 117 -6.05 0.61 11.23
N VAL A 118 -5.86 0.47 12.54
CA VAL A 118 -5.10 1.42 13.36
C VAL A 118 -4.09 0.63 14.18
N LEU A 119 -2.81 1.02 14.11
CA LEU A 119 -1.76 0.49 14.97
C LEU A 119 -0.99 1.67 15.56
N GLU A 120 -1.11 1.90 16.86
CA GLU A 120 -0.60 3.11 17.53
C GLU A 120 0.92 3.24 17.44
N GLU A 121 1.63 2.12 17.34
CA GLU A 121 3.10 2.06 17.29
C GLU A 121 3.69 2.41 15.92
N ILE A 122 2.88 2.42 14.86
CA ILE A 122 3.32 2.76 13.50
C ILE A 122 2.44 3.84 12.90
N ASP A 123 3.08 4.92 12.45
CA ASP A 123 2.45 5.85 11.54
C ASP A 123 2.40 5.25 10.13
N ILE A 124 1.33 4.51 9.83
CA ILE A 124 1.16 3.77 8.57
C ILE A 124 1.22 4.72 7.36
N LEU A 125 0.66 5.93 7.51
CA LEU A 125 0.64 6.93 6.43
C LEU A 125 2.07 7.40 6.14
N HIS A 126 2.84 7.72 7.17
CA HIS A 126 4.26 8.06 7.00
C HIS A 126 5.06 6.90 6.38
N GLU A 127 4.79 5.66 6.79
CA GLU A 127 5.46 4.49 6.22
C GLU A 127 5.15 4.29 4.73
N ILE A 128 3.92 4.58 4.29
CA ILE A 128 3.51 4.58 2.88
C ILE A 128 4.20 5.72 2.12
N ASP A 129 4.20 6.94 2.65
CA ASP A 129 4.84 8.10 1.99
C ASP A 129 6.33 7.85 1.74
N ASP A 130 7.03 7.32 2.74
CA ASP A 130 8.43 6.89 2.61
C ASP A 130 8.62 5.84 1.50
N LEU A 131 7.73 4.85 1.41
CA LEU A 131 7.78 3.85 0.34
C LEU A 131 7.57 4.48 -1.03
N LEU A 132 6.63 5.41 -1.15
CA LEU A 132 6.34 6.10 -2.41
C LEU A 132 7.50 6.96 -2.88
N ILE A 133 8.21 7.64 -1.96
CA ILE A 133 9.44 8.38 -2.29
C ILE A 133 10.50 7.43 -2.86
N ARG A 134 10.62 6.21 -2.33
CA ARG A 134 11.58 5.22 -2.80
C ARG A 134 11.17 4.57 -4.12
N LEU A 135 9.87 4.45 -4.35
CA LEU A 135 9.29 3.88 -5.57
C LEU A 135 9.16 4.91 -6.71
N GLN A 136 9.34 6.20 -6.45
CA GLN A 136 9.11 7.27 -7.44
C GLN A 136 9.94 7.15 -8.74
N SER A 137 11.12 6.51 -8.68
CA SER A 137 11.98 6.31 -9.84
C SER A 137 11.55 5.14 -10.72
N TYR A 138 10.54 4.38 -10.28
CA TYR A 138 10.03 3.21 -10.97
C TYR A 138 8.67 3.51 -11.58
N GLN A 139 8.46 2.98 -12.79
CA GLN A 139 7.10 2.93 -13.34
C GLN A 139 6.34 1.80 -12.65
N LEU A 140 5.30 2.15 -11.91
CA LEU A 140 4.51 1.17 -11.18
C LEU A 140 3.59 0.39 -12.14
N PRO A 141 3.49 -0.94 -12.01
CA PRO A 141 2.51 -1.72 -12.75
C PRO A 141 1.07 -1.31 -12.40
N ALA A 142 0.15 -1.46 -13.36
CA ALA A 142 -1.26 -1.07 -13.21
C ALA A 142 -1.94 -1.60 -11.93
N PRO A 143 -1.72 -2.85 -11.45
CA PRO A 143 -2.30 -3.30 -10.19
C PRO A 143 -1.94 -2.42 -8.98
N TYR A 144 -0.69 -1.91 -8.92
CA TYR A 144 -0.24 -1.04 -7.83
C TYR A 144 -0.80 0.38 -7.97
N LEU A 145 -0.96 0.88 -9.20
CA LEU A 145 -1.63 2.16 -9.44
C LEU A 145 -3.10 2.11 -9.00
N LEU A 146 -3.79 1.00 -9.28
CA LEU A 146 -5.17 0.78 -8.85
C LEU A 146 -5.29 0.71 -7.32
N GLN A 147 -4.34 0.03 -6.66
CA GLN A 147 -4.26 -0.01 -5.21
C GLN A 147 -4.02 1.37 -4.60
N LEU A 148 -3.13 2.18 -5.20
CA LEU A 148 -2.87 3.54 -4.74
C LEU A 148 -4.06 4.48 -4.97
N PHE A 149 -4.77 4.32 -6.08
CA PHE A 149 -6.04 5.00 -6.32
C PHE A 149 -7.04 4.72 -5.18
N ASP A 150 -7.23 3.44 -4.82
CA ASP A 150 -8.15 3.07 -3.75
C ASP A 150 -7.69 3.60 -2.38
N TYR A 151 -6.39 3.55 -2.11
CA TYR A 151 -5.78 4.11 -0.90
C TYR A 151 -6.05 5.60 -0.76
N TYR A 152 -5.71 6.41 -1.77
CA TYR A 152 -5.89 7.86 -1.73
C TYR A 152 -7.37 8.25 -1.62
N ASN A 153 -8.26 7.54 -2.33
CA ASN A 153 -9.70 7.77 -2.20
C ASN A 153 -10.24 7.40 -0.80
N LYS A 154 -9.66 6.39 -0.13
CA LYS A 154 -10.02 5.99 1.24
C LYS A 154 -9.61 7.03 2.28
N ILE A 155 -8.44 7.66 2.11
CA ILE A 155 -7.95 8.72 2.99
C ILE A 155 -8.35 10.14 2.54
N GLU A 156 -9.27 10.22 1.59
CA GLU A 156 -9.86 11.47 1.07
C GLU A 156 -8.85 12.45 0.43
N GLN A 157 -7.72 11.95 -0.06
CA GLN A 157 -6.79 12.69 -0.91
C GLN A 157 -7.20 12.52 -2.38
N TYR A 158 -8.18 13.32 -2.82
CA TYR A 158 -8.84 13.13 -4.11
C TYR A 158 -7.97 13.53 -5.30
N ASP A 159 -7.13 14.54 -5.16
CA ASP A 159 -6.14 14.95 -6.17
C ASP A 159 -5.12 13.82 -6.46
N ALA A 160 -4.59 13.20 -5.41
CA ALA A 160 -3.66 12.08 -5.51
C ALA A 160 -4.34 10.84 -6.10
N ALA A 161 -5.58 10.56 -5.72
CA ALA A 161 -6.39 9.51 -6.32
C ALA A 161 -6.59 9.76 -7.83
N GLU A 162 -7.01 10.96 -8.21
CA GLU A 162 -7.20 11.35 -9.61
C GLU A 162 -5.93 11.16 -10.43
N ASN A 163 -4.78 11.61 -9.93
CA ASN A 163 -3.50 11.43 -10.61
C ASN A 163 -3.21 9.95 -10.94
N LYS A 164 -3.47 9.03 -10.00
CA LYS A 164 -3.29 7.58 -10.24
C LYS A 164 -4.31 7.03 -11.25
N LEU A 165 -5.53 7.57 -11.25
CA LEU A 165 -6.55 7.20 -12.22
C LEU A 165 -6.16 7.61 -13.65
N PHE A 166 -5.60 8.80 -13.85
CA PHE A 166 -5.09 9.21 -15.16
C PHE A 166 -3.88 8.40 -15.59
N GLU A 167 -2.95 8.10 -14.66
CA GLU A 167 -1.78 7.25 -14.94
C GLU A 167 -2.21 5.87 -15.45
N LEU A 168 -3.26 5.27 -14.87
CA LEU A 168 -3.84 4.00 -15.32
C LEU A 168 -4.35 4.06 -16.76
N VAL A 169 -5.04 5.14 -17.13
CA VAL A 169 -5.62 5.34 -18.47
C VAL A 169 -4.55 5.65 -19.51
N GLU A 170 -3.42 6.23 -19.10
CA GLU A 170 -2.30 6.54 -19.99
C GLU A 170 -1.35 5.36 -20.19
N ALA A 171 -1.14 4.54 -19.16
CA ALA A 171 -0.24 3.39 -19.19
C ALA A 171 -0.73 2.26 -20.11
N GLU A 172 -2.05 2.06 -20.19
CA GLU A 172 -2.66 1.19 -21.18
C GLU A 172 -3.65 2.01 -22.00
N PRO A 173 -3.37 2.32 -23.29
CA PRO A 173 -4.40 2.91 -24.14
C PRO A 173 -5.62 2.01 -24.05
N ILE A 174 -6.76 2.61 -23.68
CA ILE A 174 -8.02 1.92 -23.41
C ILE A 174 -8.48 1.20 -24.69
N ILE A 175 -7.98 -0.01 -24.89
CA ILE A 175 -8.43 -0.95 -25.91
C ILE A 175 -9.57 -1.74 -25.26
N GLU A 176 -10.68 -1.91 -25.99
CA GLU A 176 -11.89 -2.63 -25.61
C GLU A 176 -11.59 -4.05 -25.06
N ASN A 177 -11.20 -4.14 -23.80
CA ASN A 177 -11.05 -5.36 -23.05
C ASN A 177 -11.75 -5.21 -21.69
N ALA A 178 -12.06 -6.34 -21.05
CA ALA A 178 -12.86 -6.34 -19.83
C ALA A 178 -12.22 -5.60 -18.64
N VAL A 179 -10.88 -5.55 -18.57
CA VAL A 179 -10.13 -4.85 -17.51
C VAL A 179 -10.24 -3.34 -17.70
N THR A 180 -10.11 -2.89 -18.94
CA THR A 180 -10.24 -1.48 -19.32
C THR A 180 -11.62 -0.92 -19.00
N LEU A 181 -12.69 -1.69 -19.26
CA LEU A 181 -14.06 -1.28 -18.95
C LEU A 181 -14.28 -1.09 -17.45
N ASP A 182 -13.61 -1.89 -16.61
CA ASP A 182 -13.73 -1.79 -15.15
C ASP A 182 -13.06 -0.50 -14.62
N ILE A 183 -11.87 -0.14 -15.13
CA ILE A 183 -11.18 1.12 -14.78
C ILE A 183 -12.02 2.34 -15.17
N SER A 184 -12.55 2.34 -16.39
CA SER A 184 -13.47 3.37 -16.90
C SER A 184 -14.69 3.57 -16.00
N LEU A 185 -15.37 2.48 -15.64
CA LEU A 185 -16.53 2.53 -14.75
C LEU A 185 -16.15 2.96 -13.33
N LYS A 186 -15.00 2.53 -12.82
CA LYS A 186 -14.47 2.91 -11.50
C LYS A 186 -14.19 4.41 -11.44
N GLY A 187 -13.54 4.97 -12.46
CA GLY A 187 -13.28 6.40 -12.55
C GLY A 187 -14.56 7.25 -12.61
N VAL A 188 -15.54 6.85 -13.43
CA VAL A 188 -16.85 7.55 -13.46
C VAL A 188 -17.56 7.48 -12.11
N LYS A 189 -17.52 6.33 -11.41
CA LYS A 189 -18.09 6.22 -10.06
C LYS A 189 -17.39 7.13 -9.05
N PHE A 190 -16.07 7.27 -9.15
CA PHE A 190 -15.28 8.17 -8.32
C PHE A 190 -15.72 9.63 -8.48
N TYR A 191 -15.73 10.18 -9.69
CA TYR A 191 -16.22 11.54 -9.91
C TYR A 191 -17.68 11.74 -9.52
N LYS A 192 -18.56 10.74 -9.77
CA LYS A 192 -19.96 10.81 -9.32
C LYS A 192 -20.08 10.91 -7.80
N LYS A 193 -19.21 10.23 -7.05
CA LYS A 193 -19.13 10.35 -5.58
C LYS A 193 -18.68 11.77 -5.20
N LEU A 194 -17.60 12.27 -5.82
CA LEU A 194 -17.08 13.62 -5.55
C LEU A 194 -18.10 14.73 -5.80
N LEU A 195 -18.91 14.62 -6.85
CA LEU A 195 -19.96 15.60 -7.15
C LEU A 195 -21.06 15.69 -6.09
N GLN A 196 -21.20 14.68 -5.21
CA GLN A 196 -22.13 14.70 -4.09
C GLN A 196 -21.55 15.34 -2.82
N LEU A 197 -20.22 15.51 -2.74
CA LEU A 197 -19.55 16.17 -1.62
C LEU A 197 -19.76 17.68 -1.69
N ASP A 198 -19.62 18.36 -0.55
CA ASP A 198 -19.64 19.82 -0.53
C ASP A 198 -18.28 20.42 -0.96
N ASP A 199 -18.25 21.73 -1.18
CA ASP A 199 -17.02 22.40 -1.64
C ASP A 199 -15.90 22.38 -0.60
N ALA A 200 -16.23 22.34 0.69
CA ALA A 200 -15.23 22.32 1.76
C ALA A 200 -14.52 20.96 1.82
N GLU A 201 -15.26 19.86 1.70
CA GLU A 201 -14.74 18.49 1.60
C GLU A 201 -13.83 18.34 0.36
N LEU A 202 -14.28 18.85 -0.79
CA LEU A 202 -13.51 18.82 -2.03
C LEU A 202 -12.20 19.61 -1.95
N ILE A 203 -12.23 20.80 -1.34
CA ILE A 203 -11.03 21.61 -1.11
C ILE A 203 -10.08 20.92 -0.12
N ALA A 204 -10.61 20.31 0.95
CA ALA A 204 -9.82 19.58 1.92
C ALA A 204 -9.10 18.37 1.29
N GLY A 205 -9.77 17.67 0.37
CA GLY A 205 -9.19 16.59 -0.41
C GLY A 205 -8.37 17.02 -1.63
N GLY A 206 -8.07 18.30 -1.78
CA GLY A 206 -7.18 18.83 -2.80
C GLY A 206 -7.78 18.97 -4.20
N LEU A 207 -9.07 18.70 -4.39
CA LEU A 207 -9.70 18.66 -5.72
C LEU A 207 -11.00 19.50 -5.75
N PRO A 208 -10.91 20.82 -5.95
CA PRO A 208 -12.06 21.73 -5.97
C PRO A 208 -13.10 21.36 -7.05
N ARG A 209 -14.37 21.76 -6.85
CA ARG A 209 -15.48 21.38 -7.76
C ARG A 209 -15.23 21.68 -9.23
N SER A 210 -14.57 22.78 -9.56
CA SER A 210 -14.19 23.10 -10.94
C SER A 210 -13.28 22.04 -11.54
N GLU A 211 -12.27 21.60 -10.79
CA GLU A 211 -11.35 20.54 -11.22
C GLU A 211 -12.04 19.17 -11.29
N VAL A 212 -12.98 18.87 -10.39
CA VAL A 212 -13.81 17.65 -10.46
C VAL A 212 -14.61 17.59 -11.77
N LEU A 213 -15.20 18.72 -12.19
CA LEU A 213 -15.99 18.78 -13.43
C LEU A 213 -15.08 18.66 -14.65
N ASP A 214 -13.99 19.43 -14.70
CA ASP A 214 -13.02 19.41 -15.80
C ASP A 214 -12.35 18.03 -15.92
N GLY A 215 -11.96 17.44 -14.79
CA GLY A 215 -11.37 16.11 -14.68
C GLY A 215 -12.30 15.01 -15.17
N LEU A 216 -13.60 15.07 -14.81
CA LEU A 216 -14.60 14.11 -15.30
C LEU A 216 -14.76 14.17 -16.83
N GLU A 217 -14.79 15.37 -17.41
CA GLU A 217 -14.89 15.52 -18.87
C GLU A 217 -13.65 14.96 -19.57
N GLN A 218 -12.45 15.32 -19.08
CA GLN A 218 -11.19 14.82 -19.61
C GLN A 218 -11.08 13.29 -19.48
N PHE A 219 -11.47 12.75 -18.33
CA PHE A 219 -11.46 11.32 -18.07
C PHE A 219 -12.39 10.57 -19.02
N LYS A 220 -13.64 11.03 -19.21
CA LYS A 220 -14.59 10.44 -20.17
C LYS A 220 -14.02 10.41 -21.59
N GLN A 221 -13.37 11.50 -22.02
CA GLN A 221 -12.74 11.59 -23.34
C GLN A 221 -11.60 10.58 -23.50
N LYS A 222 -10.67 10.53 -22.53
CA LYS A 222 -9.56 9.57 -22.55
C LYS A 222 -10.03 8.12 -22.43
N ALA A 223 -11.09 7.89 -21.66
CA ALA A 223 -11.66 6.57 -21.42
C ALA A 223 -12.62 6.08 -22.51
N SER A 224 -12.85 6.88 -23.56
CA SER A 224 -13.78 6.56 -24.66
C SER A 224 -15.19 6.17 -24.18
N ILE A 225 -15.62 6.67 -23.00
CA ILE A 225 -16.93 6.39 -22.44
C ILE A 225 -17.93 7.37 -23.08
N THR A 226 -18.80 6.87 -23.96
CA THR A 226 -19.93 7.65 -24.49
C THR A 226 -21.13 7.46 -23.56
N GLU A 227 -21.86 8.55 -23.28
CA GLU A 227 -23.04 8.55 -22.38
C GLU A 227 -24.14 7.55 -22.75
#